data_AF-A0A929D4S4-F1
#
_entry.id   AF-A0A929D4S4-F1
#
_cell.length_a   1.000
_cell.length_b   1.000
_cell.length_c   1.000
_cell.angle_alpha   90.00
_cell.angle_beta   90.00
_cell.angle_gamma   90.00
#
_symmetry.space_group_name_H-M   'P 1'
#
loop_
_entity.id
_entity.type
_entity.pdbx_description
1 polymer ?
#
loop_
_entity_poly.entity_id
_entity_poly.type
_entity_poly.pdbx_seq_one_letter_code
_entity_poly.pdbx_strand_id
1 'polypeptide(L)'
;MAAKKTTKKAKAKNVTPKRKVTAVKKPMTKSAIINEVVGKTDLTKKQVASVFDELGIIIERHIKKRSTGQFTLPGLLKIEVKRKPKT
;
A
#
# COMPACT_ATOMS: atom_id res chain seq x y z
N MET A 1 18.90 15.05 -50.77
CA MET A 1 17.70 15.45 -50.00
C MET A 1 17.79 14.87 -48.61
N ALA A 2 17.74 15.75 -47.62
CA ALA A 2 17.85 15.45 -46.20
C ALA A 2 16.49 15.03 -45.62
N ALA A 3 16.50 14.11 -44.65
CA ALA A 3 15.46 14.02 -43.63
C ALA A 3 16.07 13.51 -42.31
N LYS A 4 16.56 14.45 -41.52
CA LYS A 4 16.93 14.30 -40.11
C LYS A 4 15.64 14.31 -39.28
N LYS A 5 15.38 13.28 -38.48
CA LYS A 5 14.39 13.35 -37.38
C LYS A 5 15.04 12.95 -36.06
N THR A 6 15.22 13.97 -35.25
CA THR A 6 15.68 13.97 -33.87
C THR A 6 14.53 13.64 -32.89
N THR A 7 14.92 13.14 -31.71
CA THR A 7 14.20 13.13 -30.42
C THR A 7 13.12 12.06 -30.16
N LYS A 8 13.43 11.10 -29.28
CA LYS A 8 13.02 11.14 -27.86
C LYS A 8 13.67 10.00 -27.07
N LYS A 9 14.56 10.36 -26.13
CA LYS A 9 14.93 9.53 -24.98
C LYS A 9 13.65 9.18 -24.22
N ALA A 10 13.20 7.93 -24.31
CA ALA A 10 12.25 7.40 -23.35
C ALA A 10 13.02 6.98 -22.10
N LYS A 11 12.76 7.70 -21.01
CA LYS A 11 13.30 7.49 -19.66
C LYS A 11 13.21 6.02 -19.25
N ALA A 12 14.26 5.59 -18.55
CA ALA A 12 14.42 4.32 -17.88
C ALA A 12 13.11 3.80 -17.27
N LYS A 13 12.72 2.58 -17.67
CA LYS A 13 11.98 1.69 -16.78
C LYS A 13 12.95 1.33 -15.66
N ASN A 14 12.92 2.09 -14.57
CA ASN A 14 13.49 1.65 -13.30
C ASN A 14 12.61 0.47 -12.84
N VAL A 15 12.94 -0.72 -13.32
CA VAL A 15 12.31 -1.96 -12.88
C VAL A 15 12.79 -2.17 -11.45
N THR A 16 12.03 -1.65 -10.50
CA THR A 16 12.17 -2.07 -9.11
C THR A 16 12.08 -3.59 -9.10
N PRO A 17 13.08 -4.29 -8.53
CA PRO A 17 13.12 -5.74 -8.57
C PRO A 17 11.82 -6.29 -7.99
N LYS A 18 11.09 -7.03 -8.82
CA LYS A 18 9.79 -7.61 -8.48
C LYS A 18 10.01 -8.56 -7.30
N ARG A 19 9.68 -8.13 -6.08
CA ARG A 19 9.82 -8.96 -4.88
C ARG A 19 9.06 -10.27 -5.10
N LYS A 20 9.72 -11.40 -4.87
CA LYS A 20 9.09 -12.72 -4.92
C LYS A 20 7.94 -12.73 -3.90
N VAL A 21 6.71 -12.83 -4.39
CA VAL A 21 5.51 -12.93 -3.55
C VAL A 21 5.26 -14.41 -3.31
N THR A 22 5.78 -14.92 -2.19
CA THR A 22 5.52 -16.30 -1.76
C THR A 22 4.25 -16.35 -0.92
N ALA A 23 3.42 -17.38 -1.12
CA ALA A 23 2.21 -17.57 -0.33
C ALA A 23 2.53 -17.73 1.17
N VAL A 24 1.93 -16.89 2.00
CA VAL A 24 2.06 -16.98 3.46
C VAL A 24 1.07 -18.02 3.97
N LYS A 25 1.56 -19.12 4.55
CA LYS A 25 0.74 -20.26 5.01
C LYS A 25 0.15 -20.10 6.42
N LYS A 26 0.62 -19.13 7.20
CA LYS A 26 0.16 -18.83 8.56
C LYS A 26 -0.17 -17.35 8.68
N PRO A 27 -1.29 -16.95 9.31
CA PRO A 27 -1.60 -15.54 9.51
C PRO A 27 -0.44 -14.87 10.25
N MET A 28 0.08 -13.78 9.68
CA MET A 28 1.13 -13.00 10.33
C MET A 28 0.53 -12.15 11.45
N THR A 29 1.22 -12.11 12.59
CA THR A 29 0.88 -11.19 13.69
C THR A 29 1.35 -9.76 13.35
N LYS A 30 0.77 -8.74 13.99
CA LYS A 30 1.18 -7.32 13.81
C LYS A 30 2.70 -7.17 13.92
N SER A 31 3.33 -7.86 14.88
CA SER A 31 4.77 -7.88 15.08
C SER A 31 5.58 -8.50 13.93
N ALA A 32 5.08 -9.57 13.32
CA ALA A 32 5.74 -10.22 12.18
C ALA A 32 5.75 -9.31 10.94
N ILE A 33 4.63 -8.63 10.66
CA ILE A 33 4.51 -7.66 9.57
C ILE A 33 5.48 -6.49 9.79
N ILE A 34 5.52 -5.94 11.00
CA ILE A 34 6.44 -4.85 11.33
C ILE A 34 7.90 -5.28 11.10
N ASN A 35 8.30 -6.46 11.59
CA ASN A 35 9.68 -6.95 11.41
C ASN A 35 10.03 -7.17 9.93
N GLU A 36 9.10 -7.68 9.13
CA GLU A 36 9.32 -7.88 7.69
C GLU A 36 9.46 -6.54 6.93
N VAL A 37 8.65 -5.54 7.29
CA VAL A 37 8.74 -4.20 6.70
C VAL A 37 10.06 -3.54 7.09
N VAL A 38 10.47 -3.62 8.36
CA VAL A 38 11.77 -3.12 8.82
C VAL A 38 12.94 -3.81 8.10
N GLY A 39 12.87 -5.11 7.84
CA GLY A 39 13.92 -5.81 7.08
C GLY A 39 13.97 -5.46 5.59
N LYS A 40 12.90 -4.85 5.06
CA LYS A 40 12.72 -4.54 3.63
C LYS A 40 12.74 -3.04 3.34
N THR A 41 12.83 -2.20 4.36
CA THR A 41 12.81 -0.74 4.27
C THR A 41 13.85 -0.20 5.24
N ASP A 42 14.45 0.95 4.95
CA ASP A 42 15.42 1.58 5.84
C ASP A 42 14.73 2.36 6.98
N LEU A 43 13.60 1.86 7.49
CA LEU A 43 12.80 2.49 8.53
C LEU A 43 13.02 1.80 9.88
N THR A 44 13.01 2.60 10.94
CA THR A 44 13.09 2.06 12.29
C THR A 44 11.77 1.40 12.70
N LYS A 45 11.84 0.40 13.59
CA LYS A 45 10.66 -0.30 14.13
C LYS A 45 9.63 0.65 14.75
N LYS A 46 10.09 1.74 15.38
CA LYS A 46 9.23 2.79 15.94
C LYS A 46 8.46 3.54 14.85
N GLN A 47 9.15 3.98 13.80
CA GLN A 47 8.51 4.67 12.67
C GLN A 47 7.48 3.78 11.98
N VAL A 48 7.81 2.51 11.75
CA VAL A 48 6.87 1.56 11.14
C VAL A 48 5.63 1.36 12.04
N ALA A 49 5.82 1.21 13.35
CA ALA A 49 4.69 1.11 14.29
C ALA A 49 3.80 2.35 14.24
N SER A 50 4.38 3.55 14.29
CA SER A 50 3.63 4.82 14.21
C SER A 50 2.83 4.94 12.90
N VAL A 51 3.39 4.49 11.77
CA VAL A 51 2.67 4.49 10.49
C VAL A 51 1.45 3.57 10.54
N PHE A 52 1.57 2.37 11.12
CA PHE A 52 0.43 1.46 11.26
C PHE A 52 -0.65 1.99 12.19
N ASP A 53 -0.27 2.69 13.25
CA ASP A 53 -1.22 3.29 14.19
C ASP A 53 -1.97 4.47 13.55
N GLU A 54 -1.26 5.36 12.84
CA GLU A 54 -1.87 6.46 12.07
C GLU A 54 -2.76 5.95 10.94
N LEU A 55 -2.34 4.91 10.21
CA LEU A 55 -3.18 4.26 9.20
C LEU A 55 -4.49 3.75 9.80
N GLY A 56 -4.45 3.18 11.01
CA GLY A 56 -5.65 2.76 11.75
C GLY A 56 -6.60 3.93 12.00
N ILE A 57 -6.10 5.06 12.49
CA ILE A 57 -6.88 6.27 12.75
C ILE A 57 -7.50 6.83 11.46
N ILE A 58 -6.72 6.87 10.37
CA ILE A 58 -7.21 7.34 9.07
C ILE A 58 -8.33 6.43 8.57
N ILE A 59 -8.14 5.11 8.64
CA ILE A 59 -9.17 4.14 8.25
C ILE A 59 -10.42 4.35 9.10
N GLU A 60 -10.29 4.44 10.42
CA GLU A 60 -11.42 4.67 11.34
C GLU A 60 -12.21 5.93 10.96
N ARG A 61 -11.51 7.04 10.68
CA ARG A 61 -12.13 8.30 10.25
C ARG A 61 -12.91 8.16 8.94
N HIS A 62 -12.47 7.31 8.01
CA HIS A 62 -13.15 7.08 6.73
C HIS A 62 -14.33 6.09 6.83
N ILE A 63 -14.27 5.13 7.77
CA ILE A 63 -15.32 4.11 7.92
C ILE A 63 -16.39 4.47 8.97
N LYS A 64 -16.16 5.51 9.79
CA LYS A 64 -17.10 5.92 10.84
C LYS A 64 -18.49 6.26 10.27
N LYS A 65 -19.52 6.12 11.10
CA LYS A 65 -20.90 6.54 10.75
C LYS A 65 -20.89 8.00 10.26
N ARG A 66 -21.54 8.26 9.13
CA ARG A 66 -21.60 9.57 8.43
C ARG A 66 -20.28 9.99 7.75
N SER A 67 -19.31 9.11 7.62
CA SER A 67 -18.11 9.35 6.81
C SER A 67 -18.28 8.81 5.38
N THR A 68 -17.23 8.91 4.57
CA THR A 68 -17.17 8.47 3.17
C THR A 68 -17.49 6.98 2.98
N GLY A 69 -17.37 6.16 4.03
CA GLY A 69 -17.72 4.74 4.00
C GLY A 69 -16.78 3.92 3.11
N GLN A 70 -15.73 4.54 2.59
CA GLN A 70 -14.72 3.94 1.75
C GLN A 70 -13.33 4.53 2.05
N PHE A 71 -12.33 3.66 2.12
CA PHE A 71 -10.93 4.03 2.22
C PHE A 71 -10.17 3.32 1.09
N THR A 72 -9.50 4.10 0.24
CA THR A 72 -8.70 3.54 -0.85
C THR A 72 -7.24 3.81 -0.55
N LEU A 73 -6.44 2.75 -0.47
CA LEU A 73 -4.99 2.82 -0.42
C LEU A 73 -4.47 2.48 -1.83
N PRO A 74 -4.00 3.48 -2.61
CA PRO A 74 -3.64 3.29 -4.01
C PRO A 74 -2.61 2.16 -4.18
N GLY A 75 -2.87 1.27 -5.13
CA GLY A 75 -1.96 0.17 -5.47
C GLY A 75 -1.93 -1.00 -4.49
N LEU A 76 -2.70 -0.97 -3.39
CA LEU A 76 -2.80 -2.09 -2.44
C LEU A 76 -4.25 -2.57 -2.24
N LEU A 77 -5.14 -1.72 -1.71
CA LEU A 77 -6.47 -2.17 -1.27
C LEU A 77 -7.52 -1.06 -1.21
N LYS A 78 -8.79 -1.47 -1.32
CA LYS A 78 -9.98 -0.65 -1.05
C LYS A 78 -10.78 -1.29 0.08
N ILE A 79 -11.07 -0.54 1.13
CA ILE A 79 -11.96 -0.91 2.23
C ILE A 79 -13.29 -0.20 2.02
N GLU A 80 -14.40 -0.93 2.02
CA GLU A 80 -15.75 -0.37 1.81
C GLU A 80 -16.72 -0.92 2.85
N VAL A 81 -17.50 -0.05 3.47
CA VAL A 81 -18.51 -0.42 4.46
C VAL A 81 -19.81 -0.75 3.73
N LYS A 82 -20.07 -2.04 3.49
CA LYS A 82 -21.35 -2.50 2.94
C LYS A 82 -22.36 -2.77 4.05
N ARG A 83 -23.42 -1.96 4.12
CA ARG A 83 -24.55 -2.19 5.02
C ARG A 83 -25.51 -3.17 4.36
N LYS A 84 -25.54 -4.42 4.84
CA LYS A 84 -26.58 -5.37 4.45
C LYS A 84 -27.88 -5.00 5.17
N PRO A 85 -29.02 -4.88 4.47
CA PRO A 85 -30.31 -4.74 5.13
C PRO A 85 -30.56 -5.99 5.99
N LYS A 86 -31.04 -5.77 7.20
CA LYS A 86 -31.40 -6.86 8.12
C LYS A 86 -32.70 -7.47 7.59
N THR A 87 -32.61 -8.67 7.02
CA THR A 87 -33.78 -9.56 6.85
C THR A 87 -34.06 -10.21 8.19
#